data_AF-A0A928VY58-F1
#
_entry.id   AF-A0A928VY58-F1
#
_cell.length_a   1.000
_cell.length_b   1.000
_cell.length_c   1.000
_cell.angle_alpha   90.00
_cell.angle_beta   90.00
_cell.angle_gamma   90.00
#
_symmetry.space_group_name_H-M   'P 1'
#
loop_
_entity.id
_entity.type
_entity.pdbx_description
1 polymer ?
#
loop_
_entity_poly.entity_id
_entity_poly.type
_entity_poly.pdbx_seq_one_letter_code
_entity_poly.pdbx_strand_id
1 'polypeptide(L)' 'TVLELSGVRNILAKQLGSSNPLNNARAAVDALAHLRRFSEVARERNISIEKLYASS' A
#
# COMPACT_ATOMS: atom_id res chain seq x y z
N THR A 1 15.21 9.22 -1.11
CA THR A 1 14.04 8.90 -2.00
C THR A 1 12.75 9.01 -1.19
N VAL A 2 11.58 9.21 -1.81
CA VAL A 2 10.29 9.45 -1.10
C VAL A 2 10.00 8.42 0.01
N LEU A 3 10.44 7.17 -0.18
CA LEU A 3 10.27 6.05 0.76
C LEU A 3 11.09 6.17 2.05
N GLU A 4 12.26 6.82 2.02
CA GLU A 4 13.11 7.04 3.21
C GLU A 4 12.54 8.13 4.12
N LEU A 5 11.96 9.18 3.54
CA LEU A 5 11.39 10.30 4.29
C LEU A 5 10.00 9.98 4.87
N SER A 6 9.29 8.98 4.33
CA SER A 6 7.97 8.56 4.80
C SER A 6 7.99 7.53 5.93
N GLY A 7 9.16 7.13 6.42
CA GLY A 7 9.30 6.20 7.56
C GLY A 7 9.00 4.73 7.22
N VAL A 8 8.84 4.37 5.94
CA VAL A 8 8.53 3.01 5.50
C VAL A 8 9.83 2.20 5.40
N ARG A 9 10.18 1.49 6.48
CA ARG A 9 11.46 0.79 6.63
C ARG A 9 11.52 -0.61 5.99
N ASN A 10 10.37 -1.17 5.57
CA ASN A 10 10.27 -2.51 4.97
C ASN A 10 9.45 -2.46 3.68
N ILE A 11 10.07 -2.12 2.55
CA ILE A 11 9.43 -2.22 1.23
C ILE A 11 10.36 -2.94 0.24
N LEU A 12 9.91 -4.11 -0.24
CA LEU A 12 10.51 -4.80 -1.39
C LEU A 12 9.81 -4.31 -2.65
N ALA A 13 10.29 -3.20 -3.23
CA ALA A 13 9.78 -2.68 -4.49
C ALA A 13 10.66 -3.16 -5.66
N LYS A 14 10.17 -4.11 -6.48
CA LYS A 14 10.81 -4.42 -7.77
C LYS A 14 10.25 -3.47 -8.83
N GLN A 15 11.12 -2.60 -9.33
CA GLN A 15 10.85 -1.79 -10.51
C GLN A 15 10.77 -2.71 -11.74
N LEU A 16 9.56 -2.93 -12.24
CA LEU A 16 9.27 -3.61 -13.51
C LEU A 16 8.73 -2.55 -14.49
N GLY A 17 9.63 -1.78 -15.12
CA GLY A 17 9.27 -0.73 -16.08
C GLY A 17 10.25 0.46 -16.12
N SER A 18 10.02 1.37 -17.07
CA SER A 18 10.86 2.54 -17.41
C SER A 18 11.21 3.41 -16.19
N SER A 19 12.51 3.68 -16.03
CA SER A 19 13.19 4.34 -14.91
C SER A 19 12.90 5.84 -14.79
N ASN A 20 11.64 6.26 -14.65
CA ASN A 20 11.33 7.67 -14.37
C ASN A 20 11.03 7.88 -12.86
N PRO A 21 11.92 8.53 -12.10
CA PRO A 21 11.72 8.82 -10.67
C PRO A 21 10.42 9.55 -10.35
N LEU A 22 9.91 10.38 -11.27
CA LEU A 22 8.64 11.09 -11.10
C LEU A 22 7.45 10.15 -11.10
N ASN A 23 7.43 9.19 -12.02
CA ASN A 23 6.36 8.19 -12.09
C ASN A 23 6.37 7.29 -10.85
N ASN A 24 7.56 6.96 -10.33
CA ASN A 24 7.70 6.20 -9.09
C ASN A 24 7.21 6.95 -7.86
N ALA A 25 7.58 8.23 -7.74
CA ALA A 25 7.09 9.08 -6.66
C ALA A 25 5.56 9.19 -6.72
N ARG A 26 5.00 9.39 -7.93
CA ARG A 26 3.56 9.45 -8.15
C ARG A 26 2.87 8.13 -7.80
N ALA A 27 3.39 7.00 -8.24
CA ALA A 27 2.85 5.68 -7.94
C ALA A 27 2.93 5.35 -6.45
N ALA A 28 4.00 5.75 -5.76
CA ALA A 28 4.13 5.54 -4.31
C ALA A 28 3.11 6.38 -3.53
N VAL A 29 2.96 7.67 -3.86
CA VAL A 29 1.96 8.54 -3.24
C VAL A 29 0.54 8.05 -3.52
N ASP A 30 0.26 7.65 -4.75
CA ASP A 30 -1.04 7.10 -5.15
C ASP A 30 -1.33 5.80 -4.39
N ALA A 31 -0.37 4.88 -4.30
CA ALA A 31 -0.53 3.65 -3.53
C ALA A 31 -0.77 3.93 -2.03
N LEU A 32 -0.05 4.88 -1.44
CA LEU A 32 -0.24 5.33 -0.05
C LEU A 32 -1.63 5.93 0.17
N ALA A 33 -2.13 6.72 -0.78
CA ALA A 33 -3.47 7.32 -0.71
C ALA A 33 -4.59 6.28 -0.82
N HIS A 34 -4.35 5.16 -1.52
CA HIS A 34 -5.31 4.08 -1.70
C HIS A 34 -5.21 2.96 -0.65
N LEU A 35 -4.36 3.11 0.39
CA LEU A 35 -4.31 2.16 1.50
C LEU A 35 -5.62 2.20 2.28
N ARG A 36 -6.36 1.09 2.24
CA ARG A 36 -7.58 0.89 3.04
C ARG A 36 -7.24 0.11 4.31
N ARG A 37 -7.85 0.49 5.43
CA ARG A 37 -7.73 -0.27 6.67
C ARG A 37 -8.54 -1.56 6.56
N PHE A 38 -8.06 -2.64 7.19
CA PHE A 38 -8.81 -3.90 7.24
C PHE A 38 -10.23 -3.73 7.81
N SER A 39 -10.44 -2.81 8.75
CA SER A 39 -11.75 -2.49 9.29
C SER A 39 -12.70 -1.87 8.26
N GLU A 40 -12.20 -1.01 7.38
CA GLU A 40 -12.98 -0.39 6.31
C GLU A 40 -13.39 -1.43 5.28
N VAL A 41 -12.45 -2.31 4.91
CA VAL A 41 -12.71 -3.43 3.98
C VAL A 41 -13.69 -4.44 4.58
N ALA A 42 -13.58 -4.75 5.87
CA ALA A 42 -14.49 -5.64 6.57
C ALA A 42 -15.93 -5.10 6.55
N ARG A 43 -16.08 -3.80 6.84
CA ARG A 43 -17.37 -3.09 6.80
C ARG A 43 -17.96 -3.05 5.39
N GLU A 44 -17.17 -2.72 4.37
CA GLU A 44 -17.60 -2.72 2.97
C GLU A 44 -18.08 -4.09 2.50
N ARG A 45 -17.41 -5.16 2.96
CA ARG A 45 -17.72 -6.55 2.57
C ARG A 45 -18.74 -7.22 3.48
N ASN A 46 -19.22 -6.54 4.52
CA ASN A 46 -20.11 -7.07 5.55
C ASN A 46 -19.63 -8.40 6.15
N ILE A 47 -18.32 -8.50 6.40
CA ILE A 47 -17.68 -9.65 7.05
C ILE A 47 -16.99 -9.21 8.33
N SER A 48 -16.79 -10.15 9.25
CA SER A 48 -16.04 -9.88 10.47
C SER A 48 -14.56 -9.62 10.16
N ILE A 49 -13.91 -8.76 10.94
CA ILE A 49 -12.51 -8.37 10.71
C ILE A 49 -11.54 -9.54 10.95
N GLU A 50 -11.91 -10.46 11.85
CA GLU A 50 -11.17 -11.69 12.14
C GLU A 50 -11.02 -12.58 10.90
N LYS A 51 -12.03 -12.57 10.01
CA LYS A 51 -11.98 -13.31 8.74
C LYS A 51 -10.93 -12.76 7.78
N LEU A 52 -10.61 -11.48 7.84
CA LEU A 52 -9.54 -10.87 7.05
C LEU A 52 -8.16 -11.20 7.61
N TYR A 53 -8.02 -11.22 8.94
CA TYR A 53 -6.75 -11.58 9.59
C TYR A 53 -6.42 -13.07 9.48
N ALA A 54 -7.42 -13.96 9.46
CA ALA A 54 -7.22 -15.40 9.33
C ALA A 54 -6.75 -15.85 7.92
N SER A 55 -6.81 -14.96 6.92
CA SER A 55 -6.44 -15.25 5.52
C SER A 55 -5.04 -14.75 5.15
N SER A 56 -4.27 -14.20 6.10
CA SER A 56 -2.90 -13.68 5.90
C SER A 56 -1.84 -14.63 6.45
#